data_AF-A0A6P1DBI0-F1
#
_entry.id   AF-A0A6P1DBI0-F1
#
_cell.length_a   1.000
_cell.length_b   1.000
_cell.length_c   1.000
_cell.angle_alpha   90.00
_cell.angle_beta   90.00
_cell.angle_gamma   90.00
#
_symmetry.space_group_name_H-M   'P 1'
#
loop_
_entity.id
_entity.type
_entity.pdbx_description
1 polymer ?
#
loop_
_entity_poly.entity_id
_entity_poly.type
_entity_poly.pdbx_seq_one_letter_code
_entity_poly.pdbx_strand_id
1 'polypeptide(L)'
;MNYSKEQLIELANQIRASERRLQETQEELKGYVNGLVAEWDGAARESYQTVQAEWDTAQQTIMTTLETIAKVVEDGAISMDEMDMMNSRSWA
;
A
#
# COMPACT_ATOMS: atom_id res chain seq x y z
N MET A 1 -5.57 -4.37 24.31
CA MET A 1 -5.86 -3.04 23.75
C MET A 1 -7.03 -3.22 22.80
N ASN A 2 -8.15 -2.53 23.03
CA ASN A 2 -9.26 -2.48 22.07
C ASN A 2 -9.07 -1.22 21.23
N TYR A 3 -8.99 -1.36 19.90
CA TYR A 3 -9.00 -0.22 18.98
C TYR A 3 -10.43 0.31 18.85
N SER A 4 -10.60 1.63 18.83
CA SER A 4 -11.87 2.28 18.47
C SER A 4 -12.06 2.32 16.95
N LYS A 5 -13.31 2.50 16.51
CA LYS A 5 -13.66 2.69 15.09
C LYS A 5 -12.82 3.80 14.45
N GLU A 6 -12.71 4.95 15.12
CA GLU A 6 -11.97 6.11 14.64
C GLU A 6 -10.49 5.76 14.45
N GLN A 7 -9.91 4.98 15.37
CA GLN A 7 -8.52 4.53 15.26
C GLN A 7 -8.30 3.55 14.11
N LEU A 8 -9.27 2.69 13.81
CA LEU A 8 -9.18 1.76 12.66
C LEU A 8 -9.27 2.51 11.34
N ILE A 9 -10.21 3.45 11.21
CA ILE A 9 -10.33 4.30 10.01
C ILE A 9 -9.04 5.11 9.79
N GLU A 10 -8.52 5.71 10.86
CA GLU A 10 -7.27 6.46 10.81
C GLU A 10 -6.09 5.56 10.39
N LEU A 11 -6.00 4.34 10.91
CA LEU A 11 -4.99 3.37 10.51
C LEU A 11 -5.08 3.02 9.02
N ALA A 12 -6.29 2.76 8.50
CA ALA A 12 -6.49 2.48 7.08
C ALA A 12 -6.03 3.66 6.20
N ASN A 13 -6.33 4.89 6.62
CA ASN A 13 -5.87 6.10 5.93
C ASN A 13 -4.34 6.25 5.96
N GLN A 14 -3.70 5.94 7.09
CA GLN A 14 -2.25 5.96 7.23
C GLN A 14 -1.56 4.91 6.34
N ILE A 15 -2.16 3.72 6.20
CA ILE A 15 -1.66 2.69 5.28
C ILE A 15 -1.68 3.21 3.84
N ARG A 16 -2.81 3.75 3.38
CA ARG A 16 -2.94 4.36 2.03
C ARG A 16 -2.04 5.56 1.81
N ALA A 17 -1.76 6.34 2.87
CA ALA A 17 -0.80 7.45 2.79
C ALA A 17 0.64 6.94 2.64
N SER A 18 0.98 5.86 3.36
CA SER A 18 2.29 5.20 3.27
C SER A 18 2.48 4.54 1.90
N GLU A 19 1.44 3.92 1.36
CA GLU A 19 1.42 3.36 0.00
C GLU A 19 1.78 4.42 -1.05
N ARG A 20 1.13 5.60 -1.00
CA ARG A 20 1.43 6.71 -1.93
C ARG A 20 2.87 7.20 -1.83
N ARG A 21 3.39 7.36 -0.61
CA ARG A 21 4.80 7.76 -0.41
C ARG A 21 5.79 6.72 -0.96
N LEU A 22 5.46 5.43 -0.82
CA LEU A 22 6.27 4.35 -1.37
C LEU A 22 6.24 4.36 -2.91
N GLN A 23 5.09 4.68 -3.53
CA GLN A 23 4.99 4.86 -4.98
C GLN A 23 5.85 6.04 -5.45
N GLU A 24 5.72 7.20 -4.81
CA GLU A 24 6.52 8.40 -5.12
C GLU A 24 8.03 8.11 -5.04
N THR A 25 8.48 7.51 -3.94
CA THR A 25 9.89 7.16 -3.73
C THR A 25 10.40 6.17 -4.79
N GLN A 26 9.55 5.24 -5.20
CA GLN A 26 9.90 4.27 -6.24
C GLN A 26 10.01 4.94 -7.62
N GLU A 27 9.10 5.83 -7.98
CA GLU A 27 9.14 6.58 -9.23
C GLU A 27 10.39 7.45 -9.31
N GLU A 28 10.76 8.13 -8.22
CA GLU A 28 12.00 8.89 -8.09
C GLU A 28 13.23 8.01 -8.31
N LEU A 29 13.29 6.86 -7.63
CA LEU A 29 14.41 5.92 -7.75
C LEU A 29 14.52 5.39 -9.20
N LYS A 30 13.40 5.00 -9.82
CA LYS A 30 13.37 4.59 -11.22
C LYS A 30 13.89 5.67 -12.14
N GLY A 31 13.48 6.93 -11.92
CA GLY A 31 13.95 8.07 -12.70
C GLY A 31 15.46 8.23 -12.65
N TYR A 32 16.03 8.18 -11.43
CA TYR A 32 17.48 8.28 -11.23
C TYR A 32 18.22 7.14 -11.94
N VAL A 33 17.79 5.90 -11.75
CA VAL A 33 18.51 4.75 -12.32
C VAL A 33 18.34 4.67 -13.84
N ASN A 34 17.17 5.04 -14.38
CA ASN A 34 16.98 5.12 -15.83
C ASN A 34 17.96 6.10 -16.50
N GLY A 35 18.30 7.21 -15.83
CA GLY A 35 19.34 8.12 -16.29
C GLY A 35 20.71 7.46 -16.40
N LEU A 36 21.10 6.65 -15.40
CA LEU A 36 22.37 5.92 -15.40
C LEU A 36 22.40 4.80 -16.45
N VAL A 37 21.30 4.08 -16.63
CA VAL A 37 21.17 2.96 -17.59
C VAL A 37 21.30 3.43 -19.04
N ALA A 38 20.99 4.70 -19.31
CA ALA A 38 21.23 5.31 -20.62
C ALA A 38 22.72 5.32 -21.01
N GLU A 39 23.63 5.32 -20.03
CA GLU A 39 25.08 5.31 -20.23
C GLU A 39 25.67 3.89 -20.32
N TRP A 40 24.89 2.86 -19.97
CA TRP A 40 25.37 1.47 -19.95
C TRP A 40 25.31 0.81 -21.33
N ASP A 41 26.35 0.04 -21.64
CA ASP A 41 26.43 -0.81 -22.84
C ASP A 41 25.47 -2.02 -22.78
N GLY A 42 25.16 -2.59 -23.95
CA GLY A 42 24.03 -3.49 -24.19
C GLY A 42 23.80 -4.61 -23.17
N ALA A 43 24.84 -5.37 -22.79
CA ALA A 43 24.68 -6.51 -21.87
C ALA A 43 24.34 -6.09 -20.42
N ALA A 44 24.91 -4.98 -19.96
CA ALA A 44 24.63 -4.44 -18.62
C ALA A 44 23.21 -3.86 -18.56
N ARG A 45 22.77 -3.18 -19.64
CA ARG A 45 21.41 -2.68 -19.80
C ARG A 45 20.38 -3.81 -19.77
N GLU A 46 20.60 -4.90 -20.50
CA GLU A 46 19.69 -6.06 -20.51
C GLU A 46 19.59 -6.74 -19.14
N SER A 47 20.73 -6.94 -18.46
CA SER A 47 20.76 -7.53 -17.12
C SER A 47 20.01 -6.66 -16.12
N TYR A 48 20.17 -5.34 -16.21
CA TYR A 48 19.41 -4.40 -15.38
C TYR A 48 17.91 -4.44 -15.66
N GLN A 49 17.50 -4.43 -16.93
CA GLN A 49 16.07 -4.48 -17.28
C GLN A 49 15.38 -5.71 -16.70
N THR A 50 16.08 -6.85 -16.64
CA THR A 50 15.57 -8.06 -15.97
C THR A 50 15.30 -7.80 -14.49
N VAL A 51 16.29 -7.29 -13.75
CA VAL A 51 16.14 -6.99 -12.31
C VAL A 51 15.09 -5.89 -12.07
N GLN A 52 15.00 -4.91 -12.97
CA GLN A 52 14.00 -3.84 -12.91
C GLN A 52 12.58 -4.41 -13.06
N ALA A 53 12.37 -5.39 -13.95
CA ALA A 53 11.07 -6.04 -14.10
C ALA A 53 10.67 -6.85 -12.86
N GLU A 54 11.64 -7.53 -12.22
CA GLU A 54 11.42 -8.22 -10.94
C GLU A 54 11.03 -7.23 -9.83
N TRP A 55 11.74 -6.11 -9.75
CA TRP A 55 11.43 -5.02 -8.82
C TRP A 55 10.02 -4.46 -9.03
N ASP A 56 9.63 -4.21 -10.28
CA ASP A 56 8.31 -3.68 -10.62
C ASP A 56 7.19 -4.64 -10.21
N THR A 57 7.41 -5.93 -10.41
CA THR A 57 6.48 -7.00 -10.00
C THR A 57 6.36 -7.07 -8.47
N ALA A 58 7.49 -7.01 -7.76
CA ALA A 58 7.53 -7.03 -6.30
C ALA A 58 6.79 -5.81 -5.72
N GLN A 59 6.98 -4.64 -6.32
CA GLN A 59 6.27 -3.44 -5.88
C GLN A 59 4.76 -3.57 -6.08
N GLN A 60 4.30 -4.00 -7.26
CA GLN A 60 2.86 -4.19 -7.49
C GLN A 60 2.23 -5.11 -6.45
N THR A 61 2.97 -6.16 -6.06
CA THR A 61 2.56 -7.08 -5.00
C THR A 61 2.43 -6.37 -3.66
N ILE A 62 3.41 -5.54 -3.27
CA ILE A 62 3.37 -4.76 -2.03
C ILE A 62 2.20 -3.76 -2.05
N MET A 63 1.99 -3.02 -3.14
CA MET A 63 0.89 -2.05 -3.27
C MET A 63 -0.47 -2.73 -3.11
N THR A 64 -0.68 -3.85 -3.82
CA THR A 64 -1.89 -4.65 -3.71
C THR A 64 -2.11 -5.18 -2.29
N THR A 65 -1.03 -5.60 -1.63
CA THR A 65 -1.08 -6.11 -0.26
C THR A 65 -1.47 -5.00 0.73
N LEU A 66 -0.87 -3.82 0.62
CA LEU A 66 -1.16 -2.68 1.50
C LEU A 66 -2.62 -2.21 1.34
N GLU A 67 -3.10 -2.09 0.11
CA GLU A 67 -4.50 -1.72 -0.16
C GLU A 67 -5.48 -2.79 0.36
N THR A 68 -5.12 -4.08 0.26
CA THR A 68 -5.92 -5.16 0.84
C THR A 68 -5.99 -5.05 2.37
N ILE A 69 -4.87 -4.77 3.03
CA ILE A 69 -4.83 -4.57 4.49
C ILE A 69 -5.67 -3.34 4.87
N ALA A 70 -5.53 -2.22 4.15
CA ALA A 70 -6.32 -1.02 4.41
C ALA A 70 -7.83 -1.28 4.34
N LYS A 71 -8.27 -2.03 3.31
CA LYS A 71 -9.67 -2.47 3.18
C LYS A 71 -10.15 -3.34 4.33
N VAL A 72 -9.39 -4.35 4.72
CA VAL A 72 -9.76 -5.24 5.84
C VAL A 72 -9.89 -4.45 7.14
N VAL A 73 -9.00 -3.48 7.37
CA VAL A 73 -9.06 -2.61 8.56
C VAL A 73 -10.30 -1.69 8.52
N GLU A 74 -10.63 -1.13 7.36
CA GLU A 74 -11.83 -0.29 7.16
C GLU A 74 -13.13 -1.09 7.33
N ASP A 75 -13.21 -2.28 6.73
CA ASP A 75 -14.36 -3.19 6.86
C ASP A 75 -14.59 -3.61 8.32
N GLY A 76 -13.50 -3.84 9.05
CA GLY A 76 -13.55 -4.10 10.49
C GLY A 76 -14.15 -2.93 11.28
N ALA A 77 -13.81 -1.69 10.91
CA ALA A 77 -14.35 -0.49 11.54
C ALA A 77 -15.87 -0.32 11.25
N ILE A 78 -16.30 -0.61 10.02
CA ILE A 78 -17.71 -0.58 9.63
C ILE A 78 -18.51 -1.64 10.40
N SER A 79 -17.96 -2.86 10.52
CA SER A 79 -18.60 -3.96 11.26
C SER A 79 -18.82 -3.62 12.74
N MET A 80 -17.90 -2.86 13.36
CA MET A 80 -18.09 -2.36 14.73
C MET A 80 -19.25 -1.38 14.82
N ASP A 81 -19.40 -0.48 13.84
CA ASP A 81 -20.49 0.50 13.78
C ASP A 81 -21.87 -0.18 13.70
N GLU A 82 -21.98 -1.19 12.83
CA GLU A 82 -23.21 -1.97 12.67
C GLU A 82 -23.57 -2.70 13.97
N MET A 83 -22.58 -3.29 14.64
CA MET A 83 -22.79 -4.02 15.90
C MET A 83 -23.22 -3.10 17.04
N ASP A 84 -22.62 -1.91 17.15
CA ASP A 84 -23.01 -0.90 18.14
C ASP A 84 -24.43 -0.36 17.87
N MET A 85 -24.81 -0.17 16.61
CA MET A 85 -26.18 0.19 16.22
C MET A 85 -27.20 -0.91 16.54
N MET A 86 -26.87 -2.18 16.33
CA MET A 86 -27.76 -3.30 16.67
C MET A 86 -27.94 -3.44 18.19
N ASN A 87 -26.86 -3.33 18.96
CA ASN A 87 -26.92 -3.40 20.42
C ASN A 87 -27.74 -2.26 21.03
N SER A 88 -27.55 -1.02 20.54
CA SER A 88 -28.34 0.13 21.01
C SER A 88 -29.83 0.00 20.71
N ARG A 89 -30.21 -0.57 19.56
CA ARG A 89 -31.62 -0.88 19.22
C ARG A 89 -32.21 -2.03 20.03
N SER A 90 -31.39 -2.99 20.45
CA SER A 90 -31.81 -4.13 21.27
C SER A 90 -32.18 -3.75 22.70
N TRP A 91 -31.66 -2.60 23.18
CA TRP A 91 -31.87 -2.10 24.55
C TRP A 91 -32.80 -0.88 24.64
N ALA A 92 -33.36 -0.40 23.52
CA ALA A 92 -34.34 0.68 23.45
C ALA A 92 -35.77 0.11 23.38
#